data_AF-X0Y3R1-F1
#
_entry.id   AF-X0Y3R1-F1
#
_cell.length_a   1.000
_cell.length_b   1.000
_cell.length_c   1.000
_cell.angle_alpha   90.00
_cell.angle_beta   90.00
_cell.angle_gamma   90.00
#
_symmetry.space_group_name_H-M   'P 1'
#
loop_
_entity.id
_entity.type
_entity.pdbx_description
1 polymer ?
#
loop_
_entity_poly.entity_id
_entity_poly.type
_entity_poly.pdbx_seq_one_letter_code
_entity_poly.pdbx_strand_id
1 'polypeptide(L)' 'DSKYITIAMSNDNEPYLATLSHGYNAEEKCIYFHCAKEGKKIDILNENDVVWGQALIDRG' A
#
# COMPACT_ATOMS: atom_id res chain seq x y z
N ASP A 1 -14.72 -3.58 -7.40
CA ASP A 1 -13.38 -3.30 -6.88
C ASP A 1 -13.39 -3.19 -5.38
N SER A 2 -12.32 -3.64 -4.71
CA SER A 2 -12.15 -3.37 -3.29
C SER A 2 -12.02 -1.86 -3.09
N LYS A 3 -12.58 -1.32 -2.00
CA LYS A 3 -12.40 0.11 -1.64
C LYS A 3 -11.05 0.36 -0.96
N TYR A 4 -10.47 -0.68 -0.37
CA TYR A 4 -9.27 -0.59 0.44
C TYR A 4 -8.26 -1.65 0.03
N ILE A 5 -6.99 -1.31 0.18
CA ILE A 5 -5.89 -2.27 0.11
C ILE A 5 -5.09 -2.20 1.39
N THR A 6 -4.48 -3.32 1.75
CA THR A 6 -3.45 -3.36 2.78
C THR A 6 -2.11 -3.54 2.11
N ILE A 7 -1.17 -2.65 2.39
CA ILE A 7 0.24 -2.81 2.02
C ILE A 7 1.02 -3.25 3.25
N ALA A 8 1.92 -4.21 3.05
CA ALA A 8 2.91 -4.63 4.03
C ALA A 8 4.29 -4.24 3.51
N MET A 9 5.02 -3.51 4.34
CA MET A 9 6.36 -3.02 4.10
C MET A 9 7.29 -3.59 5.18
N SER A 10 8.60 -3.56 4.94
CA SER A 10 9.60 -3.99 5.91
C SER A 10 10.65 -2.92 6.12
N ASN A 11 10.90 -2.60 7.38
CA ASN A 11 11.97 -1.70 7.81
C ASN A 11 12.85 -2.43 8.83
N ASP A 12 14.13 -2.65 8.53
CA ASP A 12 15.04 -3.40 9.41
C ASP A 12 14.48 -4.76 9.88
N ASN A 13 13.82 -5.50 8.98
CA ASN A 13 13.09 -6.75 9.26
C ASN A 13 11.84 -6.62 10.16
N GLU A 14 11.45 -5.40 10.54
CA GLU A 14 10.20 -5.13 11.25
C GLU A 14 9.06 -4.89 10.26
N PRO A 15 7.91 -5.57 10.40
CA PRO A 15 6.76 -5.36 9.51
C PRO A 15 6.05 -4.04 9.82
N TYR A 16 5.67 -3.34 8.76
CA TYR A 16 4.80 -2.16 8.84
C TYR A 16 3.62 -2.33 7.89
N LEU A 17 2.41 -2.32 8.44
CA LEU A 17 1.18 -2.48 7.67
C LEU A 17 0.39 -1.17 7.62
N ALA A 18 -0.15 -0.86 6.44
CA ALA A 18 -1.07 0.26 6.26
C ALA A 18 -2.25 -0.16 5.39
N THR A 19 -3.46 0.14 5.85
CA THR A 19 -4.68 -0.02 5.04
C THR A 19 -5.09 1.35 4.51
N LEU A 20 -5.23 1.46 3.20
CA LEU A 20 -5.42 2.72 2.48
C LEU A 20 -6.57 2.60 1.49
N SER A 21 -7.34 3.69 1.35
CA SER A 21 -8.21 3.88 0.19
C SER A 21 -7.34 3.99 -1.06
N HIS A 22 -7.77 3.38 -2.17
CA HIS A 22 -7.01 3.39 -3.41
C HIS A 22 -7.89 3.58 -4.64
N GLY A 23 -7.25 4.02 -5.73
CA GLY A 23 -7.71 3.84 -7.10
C GLY A 23 -6.78 2.86 -7.82
N TYR A 24 -7.32 2.10 -8.77
CA TYR A 24 -6.54 1.19 -9.60
C TYR A 24 -6.63 1.62 -11.06
N ASN A 25 -5.48 1.80 -11.72
CA ASN A 25 -5.38 2.02 -13.16
C ASN A 25 -5.01 0.70 -13.84
N ALA A 26 -5.96 0.10 -14.56
CA ALA A 26 -5.76 -1.19 -15.22
C ALA A 26 -4.81 -1.14 -16.42
N GLU A 27 -4.72 0.00 -17.11
CA GLU A 27 -3.82 0.16 -18.27
C GLU A 27 -2.36 0.20 -17.81
N GLU A 28 -2.09 0.97 -16.75
CA GLU A 28 -0.76 1.09 -16.16
C GLU A 28 -0.43 -0.05 -15.18
N LYS A 29 -1.44 -0.83 -14.76
CA LYS A 29 -1.35 -1.82 -13.68
C LYS A 29 -0.84 -1.20 -12.37
N CYS A 30 -1.24 0.03 -12.11
CA CYS A 30 -0.79 0.84 -10.99
C CYS A 30 -1.90 1.07 -9.97
N ILE A 31 -1.52 1.04 -8.70
CA ILE A 31 -2.38 1.41 -7.58
C ILE A 31 -1.97 2.80 -7.09
N TYR A 32 -2.95 3.69 -6.95
CA TYR A 32 -2.77 5.05 -6.46
C TYR A 32 -3.52 5.24 -5.14
N PHE A 33 -2.87 5.85 -4.16
CA PHE A 33 -3.50 6.23 -2.90
C PHE A 33 -3.07 7.64 -2.50
N HIS A 34 -3.97 8.37 -1.86
CA HIS A 34 -3.65 9.69 -1.35
C HIS A 34 -2.95 9.59 0.00
N CYS A 35 -1.83 10.28 0.18
CA CYS A 35 -1.18 10.37 1.48
C CYS A 35 -0.33 11.64 1.64
N ALA A 36 0.02 11.97 2.89
CA ALA A 36 1.00 13.01 3.18
C ALA A 36 2.37 12.68 2.58
N LYS A 37 3.11 13.72 2.18
CA LYS A 37 4.45 13.64 1.57
C LYS A 37 5.57 13.22 2.53
N GLU A 38 5.25 13.07 3.82
CA GLU A 38 6.19 12.73 4.87
C GLU A 38 5.59 11.70 5.83
N GLY A 39 6.46 11.15 6.68
CA GLY A 39 6.12 10.22 7.76
C GLY A 39 6.50 8.77 7.46
N LYS A 40 6.44 7.95 8.50
CA LYS A 40 7.06 6.61 8.56
C LYS A 40 6.89 5.74 7.30
N LYS A 41 5.68 5.64 6.73
CA LYS A 41 5.46 4.86 5.50
C LYS A 41 6.26 5.37 4.29
N ILE A 42 6.42 6.69 4.16
CA ILE A 42 7.16 7.32 3.08
C ILE A 42 8.65 7.09 3.28
N ASP A 43 9.12 7.22 4.52
CA ASP A 43 10.52 6.94 4.88
C ASP A 43 10.88 5.49 4.54
N ILE A 44 10.04 4.53 4.94
CA ILE A 44 10.22 3.11 4.62
C ILE A 44 10.20 2.86 3.10
N LEU A 45 9.25 3.44 2.36
CA LEU A 45 9.18 3.27 0.89
C LEU A 45 10.37 3.88 0.16
N ASN A 46 10.96 4.96 0.69
CA ASN A 46 12.17 5.55 0.12
C ASN A 46 13.41 4.68 0.34
N GLU A 47 13.44 3.91 1.43
CA GLU A 47 14.54 3.00 1.78
C GLU A 47 14.37 1.61 1.13
N ASN A 48 13.14 1.12 1.05
CA ASN A 48 12.76 -0.19 0.50
C ASN A 48 11.38 -0.14 -0.16
N ASP A 49 11.36 -0.12 -1.49
CA ASP A 49 10.15 -0.08 -2.30
C ASP A 49 9.56 -1.47 -2.61
N VAL A 50 10.20 -2.55 -2.12
CA VAL A 50 9.66 -3.91 -2.24
C VAL A 50 8.58 -4.11 -1.19
N VAL A 51 7.34 -4.14 -1.67
CA VAL A 51 6.15 -4.26 -0.83
C VAL A 51 5.34 -5.50 -1.19
N TRP A 52 4.56 -5.97 -0.22
CA TRP A 52 3.46 -6.89 -0.47
C TRP A 52 2.13 -6.15 -0.36
N GLY A 53 1.13 -6.56 -1.13
CA GLY A 53 -0.19 -5.93 -1.13
C GLY A 53 -1.34 -6.94 -1.18
N GLN A 54 -2.45 -6.59 -0.53
CA GLN A 54 -3.70 -7.34 -0.55
C GLN A 54 -4.89 -6.44 -0.87
N ALA A 55 -5.68 -6.88 -1.84
CA ALA A 55 -7.05 -6.42 -2.03
C ALA A 55 -7.99 -7.55 -1.63
N LEU A 56 -8.87 -7.31 -0.66
CA LEU A 56 -9.89 -8.26 -0.23
C LEU A 56 -11.27 -7.78 -0.69
N ILE A 57 -12.02 -8.67 -1.34
CA ILE A 57 -13.42 -8.45 -1.66
C ILE A 57 -14.22 -9.48 -0.87
N ASP A 58 -14.84 -9.02 0.21
CA ASP A 58 -15.79 -9.82 0.97
C ASP A 58 -17.16 -9.80 0.27
N ARG A 59 -17.81 -10.96 0.14
CA ARG A 59 -19.12 -11.15 -0.49
C ARG A 59 -20.18 -11.70 0.46
N GLY A 60 -19.88 -11.80 1.76
CA GLY A 60 -20.74 -12.45 2.75
C GLY A 60 -20.44 -13.94 2.91
#